data_AF-A0A0E9WDR3-F1
#
_entry.id   AF-A0A0E9WDR3-F1
#
_cell.length_a   1.000
_cell.length_b   1.000
_cell.length_c   1.000
_cell.angle_alpha   90.00
_cell.angle_beta   90.00
_cell.angle_gamma   90.00
#
_symmetry.space_group_name_H-M   'P 1'
#
loop_
_entity.id
_entity.type
_entity.pdbx_description
1 polymer ?
#
loop_
_entity_poly.entity_id
_entity_poly.type
_entity_poly.pdbx_seq_one_letter_code
_entity_poly.pdbx_strand_id
1 'polypeptide(L)' 'MHHKKACMPSSQRTKIESILQGSNDQLFPKSLLINKRLPAVGVTPHVKNGGWGDIRDHELCKSYRRLQ' A
#
# COMPACT_ATOMS: atom_id res chain seq x y z
N MET A 1 3.13 5.44 -20.17
CA MET A 1 3.44 5.10 -18.77
C MET A 1 4.21 6.26 -18.12
N HIS A 2 3.58 7.42 -17.89
CA HIS A 2 4.11 8.52 -17.08
C HIS A 2 2.94 9.10 -16.27
N HIS A 3 3.11 9.15 -14.95
CA HIS A 3 2.07 9.22 -13.93
C HIS A 3 1.22 10.51 -13.91
N LYS A 4 0.28 10.69 -14.84
CA LYS A 4 -0.78 11.70 -14.72
C LYS A 4 -2.01 11.10 -14.02
N LYS A 5 -2.19 11.54 -12.77
CA LYS A 5 -3.18 11.12 -11.76
C LYS A 5 -4.58 11.71 -11.99
N ALA A 6 -5.16 11.57 -13.18
CA ALA A 6 -6.60 11.77 -13.32
C ALA A 6 -7.27 10.40 -13.18
N CYS A 7 -7.31 9.87 -11.96
CA CYS A 7 -8.07 8.66 -11.67
C CYS A 7 -9.54 9.08 -11.53
N MET A 8 -10.35 8.86 -12.57
CA MET A 8 -11.80 8.99 -12.43
C MET A 8 -12.30 7.86 -11.51
N PRO A 9 -12.92 8.17 -10.35
CA PRO A 9 -13.31 7.14 -9.39
C PRO A 9 -14.24 6.08 -10.00
N SER A 10 -15.17 6.50 -10.85
CA SER A 10 -16.09 5.61 -11.56
C SER A 10 -15.35 4.61 -12.46
N SER A 11 -14.39 5.07 -13.26
CA SER A 11 -13.66 4.18 -14.17
C SER A 11 -12.75 3.20 -13.42
N GLN A 12 -12.14 3.62 -12.31
CA GLN A 12 -11.35 2.71 -11.47
C GLN A 12 -12.25 1.66 -10.80
N ARG A 13 -13.41 2.07 -10.27
CA ARG A 13 -14.40 1.16 -9.69
C ARG A 13 -14.84 0.11 -10.71
N THR A 14 -15.31 0.53 -11.89
CA THR A 14 -15.77 -0.40 -12.94
C THR A 14 -14.68 -1.37 -13.37
N LYS A 15 -13.43 -0.89 -13.48
CA LYS A 15 -12.29 -1.76 -13.80
C LYS A 15 -12.06 -2.83 -12.72
N ILE A 16 -12.10 -2.43 -11.44
CA ILE A 16 -11.95 -3.37 -10.32
C ILE A 16 -13.11 -4.37 -10.30
N GLU A 17 -14.35 -3.91 -10.46
CA GLU A 17 -15.54 -4.77 -10.51
C GLU A 17 -15.43 -5.80 -11.64
N SER A 18 -15.02 -5.39 -12.85
CA SER A 18 -14.85 -6.29 -13.99
C SER A 18 -13.78 -7.37 -13.73
N ILE A 19 -12.65 -7.03 -13.09
CA ILE A 19 -11.61 -8.00 -12.74
C ILE A 19 -12.13 -9.01 -11.71
N LEU A 20 -12.81 -8.53 -10.67
CA LEU A 20 -13.35 -9.38 -9.60
C LEU A 20 -14.46 -10.31 -10.14
N GLN A 21 -15.37 -9.78 -10.96
CA GLN A 21 -16.43 -10.58 -11.59
C GLN A 21 -15.86 -11.62 -12.55
N GLY A 22 -14.86 -11.27 -13.35
CA GLY A 22 -14.19 -12.22 -14.25
C GLY A 22 -13.36 -13.29 -13.54
N SER A 23 -13.03 -13.10 -12.26
CA SER A 23 -12.24 -14.03 -11.45
C SER A 23 -13.05 -14.68 -10.32
N ASN A 24 -14.38 -14.58 -10.35
CA ASN A 24 -15.27 -14.94 -9.25
C ASN A 24 -15.04 -16.38 -8.74
N ASP A 25 -14.80 -17.32 -9.64
CA ASP A 25 -14.59 -18.75 -9.32
C ASP A 25 -13.28 -19.04 -8.56
N GLN A 26 -12.38 -18.06 -8.49
CA GLN A 26 -11.09 -18.16 -7.79
C GLN A 26 -11.09 -17.40 -6.45
N LEU A 27 -12.15 -16.66 -6.14
CA LEU A 27 -12.28 -15.95 -4.88
C LEU A 27 -12.72 -16.90 -3.76
N PHE A 28 -12.45 -16.52 -2.51
CA PHE A 28 -12.82 -17.28 -1.31
C PHE A 28 -12.30 -18.75 -1.27
N PRO A 29 -11.00 -18.99 -1.50
CA PRO A 29 -10.44 -20.34 -1.39
C PRO A 29 -10.53 -20.84 0.06
N LYS A 30 -10.83 -22.13 0.23
CA LYS A 30 -10.92 -22.77 1.56
C LYS A 30 -9.59 -22.81 2.32
N SER A 31 -8.47 -22.73 1.60
CA SER A 31 -7.12 -22.78 2.15
C SER A 31 -6.16 -21.99 1.27
N LEU A 32 -5.08 -21.51 1.86
CA LEU A 32 -3.99 -20.82 1.17
C LEU A 32 -2.71 -21.64 1.28
N LEU A 33 -1.87 -21.60 0.25
CA LEU A 33 -0.60 -22.34 0.17
C LEU A 33 0.55 -21.39 -0.13
N ILE A 34 1.72 -21.65 0.44
CA ILE A 34 2.93 -20.90 0.14
C ILE A 34 3.52 -21.43 -1.18
N ASN A 35 3.34 -20.68 -2.27
CA ASN A 35 3.86 -21.08 -3.58
C ASN A 35 5.36 -20.78 -3.76
N LYS A 36 5.85 -19.69 -3.14
CA LYS A 36 7.26 -19.28 -3.27
C LYS A 36 7.75 -18.70 -1.95
N ARG A 37 8.95 -19.10 -1.53
CA ARG A 37 9.70 -18.43 -0.46
C ARG A 37 10.88 -17.71 -1.09
N LEU A 38 10.89 -16.38 -0.96
CA LEU A 38 12.03 -15.57 -1.35
C LEU A 38 12.86 -15.27 -0.08
N PRO A 39 14.20 -15.37 -0.14
CA PRO A 39 15.04 -15.01 0.99
C PRO A 39 14.88 -13.52 1.29
N ALA A 40 14.68 -13.19 2.56
CA ALA A 40 14.71 -11.80 3.01
C ALA A 40 16.17 -11.34 3.02
N VAL A 41 16.54 -10.51 2.04
CA VAL A 41 17.86 -9.87 2.00
C VAL A 41 17.73 -8.48 2.64
N GLY A 42 18.83 -7.97 3.22
CA GLY A 42 18.86 -6.60 3.73
C GLY A 42 18.51 -5.61 2.61
N VAL A 43 17.42 -4.86 2.80
CA VAL A 43 17.01 -3.81 1.86
C VAL A 43 17.73 -2.53 2.25
N THR A 44 18.47 -1.95 1.31
CA THR A 44 19.12 -0.66 1.51
C THR A 44 18.07 0.43 1.71
N PRO A 45 18.27 1.37 2.66
CA PRO A 45 17.36 2.48 2.83
C PRO A 45 17.17 3.26 1.53
N HIS A 46 15.92 3.52 1.16
CA HIS A 46 15.61 4.37 0.02
C HIS A 46 16.01 5.83 0.32
N VAL A 47 16.22 6.64 -0.73
CA VAL A 47 16.43 8.08 -0.56
C VAL A 47 15.24 8.74 0.15
N LYS A 48 15.51 9.75 0.98
CA LYS A 48 14.48 10.47 1.73
C LYS A 48 13.63 11.32 0.79
N ASN A 49 12.31 11.16 0.82
CA ASN A 49 11.37 11.96 0.02
C ASN A 49 11.16 13.39 0.56
N GLY A 50 11.61 13.69 1.78
CA GLY A 50 11.37 14.98 2.44
C GLY A 50 9.96 15.10 3.02
N GLY A 51 9.55 16.32 3.39
CA GLY A 51 8.23 16.63 3.96
C GLY A 51 8.05 16.33 5.46
N TRP A 52 9.11 15.89 6.15
CA TRP A 52 9.08 15.55 7.58
C TRP A 52 10.30 16.10 8.33
N GLY A 53 10.64 17.37 8.08
CA GLY A 53 11.82 18.05 8.64
C GLY A 53 11.52 19.01 9.78
N ASP A 54 10.26 19.37 10.01
CA ASP A 54 9.88 20.30 11.06
C ASP A 54 9.98 19.63 12.43
N ILE A 55 10.68 20.27 13.36
CA ILE A 55 10.86 19.75 14.73
C ILE A 55 9.52 19.60 15.45
N ARG A 56 8.50 20.40 15.09
CA ARG A 56 7.17 20.33 15.68
C ARG A 56 6.43 19.06 15.24
N ASP A 57 6.59 18.63 13.99
CA ASP A 57 6.06 17.35 13.50
C ASP A 57 6.69 16.19 14.28
N HIS A 58 7.99 16.29 14.58
CA HIS A 58 8.71 15.26 15.34
C HIS A 58 8.21 15.18 16.77
N GLU A 59 8.10 16.32 17.46
CA GLU A 59 7.67 16.32 18.86
C GLU A 59 6.20 15.92 19.01
N LEU A 60 5.31 16.38 18.10
CA LEU A 60 3.93 15.92 18.08
C LEU A 60 3.86 14.40 17.86
N CYS A 61 4.57 13.86 16.88
CA CYS A 61 4.62 12.42 16.62
C CYS A 61 5.12 11.62 17.84
N LYS A 62 6.21 12.07 18.49
CA LYS A 62 6.77 11.42 19.69
C LYS A 62 5.82 11.47 20.89
N SER A 63 4.97 12.50 20.96
CA SER A 63 4.05 12.69 22.08
C SER A 63 2.93 11.66 22.14
N TYR A 64 2.55 11.03 21.03
CA TYR A 64 1.46 10.03 20.99
C TYR A 64 1.69 8.79 21.88
N ARG A 65 2.95 8.48 22.22
CA ARG A 65 3.24 7.44 23.22
C ARG A 65 2.86 7.86 24.65
N ARG A 66 2.76 9.16 24.93
CA ARG A 66 2.60 9.76 26.27
C ARG A 66 1.24 10.40 26.49
N LEU A 67 0.56 10.80 25.42
CA LEU A 67 -0.80 11.34 25.49
C LEU A 67 -1.78 10.17 25.60
N GLN A 68 -2.19 9.86 26.83
CA GLN A 68 -3.38 9.09 27.18
C GLN A 68 -4.45 10.06 27.66
#